data_AF-A0A4R2JJ99-F1
#
_entry.id   AF-A0A4R2JJ99-F1
#
_cell.length_a   1.000
_cell.length_b   1.000
_cell.length_c   1.000
_cell.angle_alpha   90.00
_cell.angle_beta   90.00
_cell.angle_gamma   90.00
#
_symmetry.space_group_name_H-M   'P 1'
#
loop_
_entity.id
_entity.type
_entity.pdbx_description
1 polymer ?
#
loop_
_entity_poly.entity_id
_entity_poly.type
_entity_poly.pdbx_seq_one_letter_code
_entity_poly.pdbx_strand_id
1 'polypeptide(L)'
;MSSDEWLRRFNEEYAEEAATSTNDGSDEQFAGADTAETVRVVLDSAGIAGSVVIPADWDESMTPDELGRRVTEAFDDATMRYVSAEADRIQFDEQPVVTHRADAQDAGGSPSSPVARQTVAEIQELAANFYRELDVYAAATKRALNTPTDGTGPNKTVVVHMSAGRITGITIDADWARSARYTEVSSEILSALQQAQREGDRARSQQVPVPPSIARLQELVSDPQAFVRQLGLA
;
A
#
# COMPACT_ATOMS: atom_id res chain seq x y z
N MET A 1 31.91 25.20 -0.52
CA MET A 1 31.49 23.96 0.16
C MET A 1 31.27 22.93 -0.92
N SER A 2 31.81 21.71 -0.79
CA SER A 2 31.60 20.65 -1.79
C SER A 2 30.17 20.10 -1.68
N SER A 3 29.58 19.65 -2.79
CA SER A 3 28.30 18.93 -2.81
C SER A 3 28.28 17.77 -1.81
N ASP A 4 29.41 17.07 -1.66
CA ASP A 4 29.56 15.95 -0.70
C ASP A 4 29.59 16.40 0.76
N GLU A 5 30.17 17.58 1.06
CA GLU A 5 30.18 18.12 2.43
C GLU A 5 28.79 18.62 2.84
N TRP A 6 28.03 19.16 1.87
CA TRP A 6 26.64 19.55 2.06
C TRP A 6 25.77 18.31 2.31
N LEU A 7 25.86 17.27 1.47
CA LEU A 7 25.13 16.00 1.64
C LEU A 7 25.43 15.32 2.98
N ARG A 8 26.70 15.30 3.42
CA ARG A 8 27.07 14.69 4.70
C ARG A 8 26.50 15.46 5.88
N ARG A 9 26.62 16.79 5.87
CA ARG A 9 26.12 17.64 6.95
C ARG A 9 24.59 17.66 6.99
N PHE A 10 23.95 17.65 5.83
CA PHE A 10 22.50 17.56 5.68
C PHE A 10 21.96 16.20 6.14
N ASN A 11 22.63 15.10 5.78
CA ASN A 11 22.32 13.78 6.33
C ASN A 11 22.54 13.74 7.85
N GLU A 12 23.59 14.37 8.40
CA GLU A 12 23.84 14.41 9.85
C GLU A 12 22.77 15.26 10.59
N GLU A 13 22.43 16.45 10.09
CA GLU A 13 21.50 17.39 10.72
C GLU A 13 20.05 16.89 10.67
N TYR A 14 19.63 16.29 9.55
CA TYR A 14 18.30 15.68 9.44
C TYR A 14 18.23 14.27 10.03
N ALA A 15 19.33 13.51 10.10
CA ALA A 15 19.36 12.30 10.90
C ALA A 15 19.24 12.64 12.39
N GLU A 16 19.82 13.75 12.86
CA GLU A 16 19.65 14.23 14.24
C GLU A 16 18.22 14.72 14.50
N GLU A 17 17.59 15.49 13.61
CA GLU A 17 16.16 15.88 13.78
C GLU A 17 15.22 14.66 13.71
N ALA A 18 15.45 13.73 12.79
CA ALA A 18 14.70 12.47 12.73
C ALA A 18 14.92 11.61 13.99
N ALA A 19 16.15 11.56 14.51
CA ALA A 19 16.50 10.82 15.72
C ALA A 19 15.97 11.48 17.00
N THR A 20 15.81 12.81 17.01
CA THR A 20 15.29 13.54 18.18
C THR A 20 13.76 13.42 18.30
N SER A 21 13.07 13.05 17.21
CA SER A 21 11.65 12.69 17.22
C SER A 21 11.36 11.24 17.63
N THR A 22 12.37 10.44 18.01
CA THR A 22 12.26 8.97 18.18
C THR A 22 12.15 8.49 19.63
N ASN A 23 11.27 9.05 20.46
CA ASN A 23 11.11 8.51 21.83
C ASN A 23 9.69 8.16 22.29
N ASP A 24 8.81 7.80 21.36
CA ASP A 24 7.56 7.11 21.70
C ASP A 24 7.20 6.08 20.60
N GLY A 25 7.75 4.85 20.70
CA GLY A 25 7.20 3.66 20.04
C GLY A 25 7.21 3.58 18.50
N SER A 26 8.40 3.52 17.88
CA SER A 26 8.69 2.85 16.60
C SER A 26 7.62 2.88 15.49
N ASP A 27 7.30 4.06 14.96
CA ASP A 27 6.72 4.13 13.62
C ASP A 27 7.82 3.77 12.61
N GLU A 28 7.76 2.56 12.08
CA GLU A 28 8.68 2.12 11.03
C GLU A 28 8.51 3.03 9.80
N GLN A 29 9.64 3.57 9.32
CA GLN A 29 9.68 4.51 8.21
C GLN A 29 10.49 3.95 7.05
N PHE A 30 10.03 4.24 5.84
CA PHE A 30 10.65 3.77 4.60
C PHE A 30 11.08 4.97 3.78
N ALA A 31 12.37 5.27 3.83
CA ALA A 31 12.96 6.37 3.06
C ALA A 31 13.40 5.87 1.68
N GLY A 32 13.09 6.60 0.62
CA GLY A 32 13.61 6.41 -0.73
C GLY A 32 14.18 7.70 -1.30
N ALA A 33 15.06 7.59 -2.29
CA ALA A 33 15.75 8.72 -2.90
C ALA A 33 15.74 8.64 -4.43
N ASP A 34 15.91 9.79 -5.10
CA ASP A 34 16.12 9.83 -6.54
C ASP A 34 17.52 9.27 -6.90
N THR A 35 17.74 9.01 -8.19
CA THR A 35 19.01 8.43 -8.67
C THR A 35 20.25 9.28 -8.30
N ALA A 36 20.08 10.59 -8.15
CA ALA A 36 21.15 11.52 -7.78
C ALA A 36 21.22 11.81 -6.28
N GLU A 37 20.46 11.09 -5.44
CA GLU A 37 20.41 11.23 -3.98
C GLU A 37 20.17 12.68 -3.50
N THR A 38 19.47 13.47 -4.29
CA THR A 38 19.21 14.89 -4.11
C THR A 38 17.85 15.13 -3.46
N VAL A 39 16.84 14.33 -3.82
CA VAL A 39 15.48 14.38 -3.30
C VAL A 39 15.21 13.10 -2.52
N ARG A 40 14.59 13.23 -1.34
CA ARG A 40 14.23 12.10 -0.49
C ARG A 40 12.76 12.16 -0.10
N VAL A 41 12.11 11.02 -0.12
CA VAL A 41 10.72 10.84 0.34
C VAL A 41 10.72 9.79 1.43
N VAL A 42 9.98 10.04 2.51
CA VAL A 42 9.80 9.07 3.60
C VAL A 42 8.33 8.68 3.68
N LEU A 43 8.08 7.38 3.64
CA LEU A 43 6.77 6.80 3.90
C LEU A 43 6.69 6.31 5.36
N ASP A 44 5.51 6.41 5.97
CA ASP A 44 5.22 5.81 7.26
C ASP A 44 4.90 4.30 7.15
N SER A 45 4.54 3.69 8.27
CA SER A 45 4.19 2.28 8.37
C SER A 45 2.91 1.89 7.62
N ALA A 46 2.10 2.87 7.20
CA ALA A 46 0.92 2.68 6.35
C ALA A 46 1.22 2.93 4.86
N GLY A 47 2.47 3.25 4.51
CA GLY A 47 2.87 3.59 3.14
C GLY A 47 2.43 5.00 2.73
N ILE A 48 2.06 5.87 3.67
CA ILE A 48 1.65 7.26 3.42
C ILE A 48 2.87 8.16 3.48
N ALA A 49 2.97 9.13 2.56
CA ALA A 49 4.07 10.08 2.55
C ALA A 49 4.05 10.93 3.85
N GLY A 50 5.12 10.80 4.65
CA GLY A 50 5.32 11.54 5.90
C GLY A 50 6.22 12.76 5.73
N SER A 51 7.22 12.69 4.84
CA SER A 51 8.09 13.84 4.54
C SER A 51 8.62 13.82 3.10
N VAL A 52 8.89 15.02 2.58
CA VAL A 52 9.55 15.26 1.30
C VAL A 52 10.67 16.26 1.53
N VAL A 53 11.89 15.84 1.29
CA VAL A 53 13.09 16.65 1.51
C VAL A 53 13.72 16.97 0.14
N ILE A 54 13.90 18.25 -0.12
CA ILE A 54 14.50 18.79 -1.35
C ILE A 54 15.65 19.74 -0.97
N PRO A 55 16.63 19.96 -1.86
CA PRO A 55 17.71 20.91 -1.60
C PRO A 55 17.20 22.34 -1.44
N ALA A 56 17.92 23.13 -0.63
CA ALA A 56 17.56 24.53 -0.42
C ALA A 56 17.72 25.39 -1.68
N ASP A 57 18.67 25.00 -2.53
CA ASP A 57 19.08 25.59 -3.82
C ASP A 57 18.60 24.76 -5.02
N TRP A 58 17.46 24.08 -4.87
CA TRP A 58 16.89 23.27 -5.94
C TRP A 58 16.64 24.09 -7.21
N ASP A 59 16.24 25.35 -7.09
CA ASP A 59 15.93 26.24 -8.21
C ASP A 59 17.16 26.62 -9.05
N GLU A 60 18.37 26.57 -8.46
CA GLU A 60 19.63 26.77 -9.17
C GLU A 60 20.06 25.54 -9.99
N SER A 61 19.62 24.34 -9.58
CA SER A 61 20.13 23.07 -10.10
C SER A 61 19.11 22.26 -10.92
N MET A 62 17.81 22.51 -10.77
CA MET A 62 16.76 21.75 -11.45
C MET A 62 15.55 22.63 -11.79
N THR A 63 14.86 22.28 -12.88
CA THR A 63 13.59 22.91 -13.24
C THR A 63 12.44 22.32 -12.40
N PRO A 64 11.26 23.00 -12.31
CA PRO A 64 10.10 22.43 -11.62
C PRO A 64 9.67 21.06 -12.17
N ASP A 65 9.75 20.85 -13.49
CA ASP A 65 9.45 19.54 -14.11
C ASP A 65 10.47 18.47 -13.71
N GLU A 66 11.76 18.84 -13.63
CA GLU A 66 12.81 17.94 -13.16
C GLU A 66 12.64 17.59 -11.68
N LEU A 67 12.27 18.56 -10.85
CA LEU A 67 11.93 18.34 -9.44
C LEU A 67 10.77 17.35 -9.31
N GLY A 68 9.68 17.54 -10.07
CA GLY A 68 8.54 16.61 -10.09
C GLY A 68 8.93 15.19 -10.48
N ARG A 69 9.82 15.03 -11.46
CA ARG A 69 10.37 13.72 -11.85
C ARG A 69 11.22 13.09 -10.74
N ARG A 70 12.11 13.84 -10.09
CA ARG A 70 12.97 13.32 -9.02
C ARG A 70 12.17 12.92 -7.78
N VAL A 71 11.14 13.70 -7.41
CA VAL A 71 10.19 13.31 -6.35
C VAL A 71 9.48 12.00 -6.71
N THR A 72 9.11 11.82 -7.97
CA THR A 72 8.50 10.56 -8.45
C THR A 72 9.45 9.37 -8.29
N GLU A 73 10.73 9.53 -8.68
CA GLU A 73 11.76 8.50 -8.48
C GLU A 73 11.95 8.15 -7.00
N ALA A 74 12.09 9.16 -6.14
CA ALA A 74 12.27 8.97 -4.70
C ALA A 74 11.07 8.28 -4.04
N PHE A 75 9.84 8.62 -4.46
CA PHE A 75 8.63 7.98 -3.98
C PHE A 75 8.52 6.52 -4.44
N ASP A 76 8.86 6.22 -5.71
CA ASP A 76 8.87 4.85 -6.22
C ASP A 76 9.90 3.97 -5.49
N ASP A 77 11.10 4.50 -5.18
CA ASP A 77 12.11 3.81 -4.35
C ASP A 77 11.60 3.57 -2.92
N ALA A 78 10.99 4.58 -2.29
CA ALA A 78 10.42 4.45 -0.94
C ALA A 78 9.31 3.39 -0.90
N THR A 79 8.46 3.37 -1.93
CA THR A 79 7.38 2.39 -2.09
C THR A 79 7.93 0.97 -2.27
N MET A 80 9.00 0.80 -3.07
CA MET A 80 9.63 -0.50 -3.26
C MET A 80 10.19 -1.06 -1.94
N ARG A 81 10.80 -0.20 -1.12
CA ARG A 81 11.31 -0.57 0.21
C ARG A 81 10.18 -0.94 1.17
N TYR A 82 9.11 -0.15 1.20
CA TYR A 82 7.89 -0.46 1.96
C TYR A 82 7.30 -1.83 1.58
N VAL A 83 7.11 -2.08 0.28
CA VAL A 83 6.56 -3.35 -0.22
C VAL A 83 7.48 -4.53 0.10
N SER A 84 8.79 -4.35 0.02
CA SER A 84 9.76 -5.39 0.34
C SER A 84 9.72 -5.75 1.83
N ALA A 85 9.67 -4.75 2.71
CA ALA A 85 9.53 -4.96 4.14
C ALA A 85 8.21 -5.64 4.51
N GLU A 86 7.11 -5.25 3.86
CA GLU A 86 5.81 -5.89 4.08
C GLU A 86 5.79 -7.35 3.57
N ALA A 87 6.44 -7.63 2.44
CA ALA A 87 6.57 -8.99 1.93
C ALA A 87 7.36 -9.91 2.87
N ASP A 88 8.40 -9.38 3.53
CA ASP A 88 9.17 -10.10 4.53
C ASP A 88 8.35 -10.40 5.80
N ARG A 89 7.35 -9.57 6.13
CA ARG A 89 6.41 -9.83 7.23
C ARG A 89 5.37 -10.89 6.88
N ILE A 90 4.98 -11.01 5.61
CA ILE A 90 4.05 -12.04 5.12
C ILE A 90 4.80 -13.37 4.88
N GLN A 91 5.88 -13.65 5.61
CA GLN A 91 6.39 -15.01 5.70
C GLN A 91 5.28 -15.90 6.24
N PHE A 92 4.76 -16.76 5.37
CA PHE A 92 3.86 -17.85 5.73
C PHE A 92 4.66 -18.84 6.58
N ASP A 93 4.80 -18.53 7.86
CA ASP A 93 5.66 -19.26 8.80
C ASP A 93 5.10 -20.63 9.19
N GLU A 94 3.97 -21.03 8.62
CA GLU A 94 3.41 -22.35 8.77
C GLU A 94 3.04 -22.89 7.39
N GLN A 95 3.75 -23.94 6.95
CA GLN A 95 3.03 -24.96 6.18
C GLN A 95 1.79 -25.28 7.02
N PRO A 96 0.56 -25.17 6.47
CA PRO A 96 -0.63 -25.51 7.22
C PRO A 96 -0.39 -26.90 7.78
N VAL A 97 -0.22 -27.00 9.10
CA VAL A 97 -0.04 -28.29 9.74
C VAL A 97 -1.37 -28.98 9.50
N VAL A 98 -1.39 -29.89 8.53
CA VAL A 98 -2.52 -30.77 8.32
C VAL A 98 -2.56 -31.65 9.56
N THR A 99 -3.23 -31.18 10.60
CA THR A 99 -3.46 -31.97 11.79
C THR A 99 -4.42 -33.08 11.37
N HIS A 100 -3.86 -34.22 10.98
CA HIS A 100 -4.60 -35.47 10.96
C HIS A 100 -4.96 -35.77 12.42
N ARG A 101 -6.17 -35.36 12.84
CA ARG A 101 -6.74 -35.76 14.12
C ARG A 101 -6.88 -37.28 14.11
N ALA A 102 -6.05 -37.98 14.87
CA ALA A 102 -6.18 -39.43 15.09
C ALA A 102 -7.41 -39.77 15.94
N ASP A 103 -7.98 -38.77 16.60
CA ASP A 103 -9.13 -38.76 17.50
C ASP A 103 -10.39 -38.17 16.85
N ALA A 104 -10.39 -37.91 15.53
CA ALA A 104 -11.65 -37.71 14.82
C ALA A 104 -12.44 -39.01 14.94
N GLN A 105 -13.32 -39.08 15.94
CA GLN A 105 -14.31 -40.14 16.04
C GLN A 105 -15.03 -40.17 14.69
N ASP A 106 -14.99 -41.34 14.07
CA ASP A 106 -15.78 -41.66 12.90
C ASP A 106 -17.20 -41.17 13.19
N ALA A 107 -17.64 -40.09 12.55
CA ALA A 107 -18.88 -39.39 12.88
C ALA A 107 -20.14 -40.25 12.58
N GLY A 108 -19.98 -41.56 12.39
CA GLY A 108 -21.02 -42.55 12.16
C GLY A 108 -21.74 -42.41 10.83
N GLY A 109 -21.45 -41.35 10.06
CA GLY A 109 -22.06 -41.06 8.78
C GLY A 109 -21.38 -41.83 7.66
N SER A 110 -22.13 -42.69 6.95
CA SER A 110 -21.62 -43.26 5.70
C SER A 110 -21.26 -42.12 4.74
N PRO A 111 -20.06 -42.11 4.13
CA PRO A 111 -19.70 -41.15 3.08
C PRO A 111 -20.61 -41.26 1.84
N SER A 112 -21.44 -42.31 1.76
CA SER A 112 -22.48 -42.51 0.76
C SER A 112 -23.87 -42.06 1.19
N SER A 113 -24.01 -41.47 2.39
CA SER A 113 -25.30 -40.99 2.88
C SER A 113 -25.83 -39.86 2.00
N PRO A 114 -27.17 -39.69 1.90
CA PRO A 114 -27.77 -38.57 1.19
C PRO A 114 -27.26 -37.21 1.68
N VAL A 115 -27.02 -37.07 2.99
CA VAL A 115 -26.51 -35.85 3.63
C VAL A 115 -25.09 -35.56 3.17
N ALA A 116 -24.17 -36.52 3.25
CA ALA A 116 -22.79 -36.33 2.80
C ALA A 116 -22.71 -35.95 1.31
N ARG A 117 -23.55 -36.56 0.46
CA ARG A 117 -23.62 -36.20 -0.97
C ARG A 117 -24.15 -34.79 -1.20
N GLN A 118 -25.15 -34.36 -0.43
CA GLN A 118 -25.68 -33.00 -0.51
C GLN A 118 -24.61 -31.98 -0.09
N THR A 119 -23.92 -32.23 1.02
CA THR A 119 -22.84 -31.37 1.52
C THR A 119 -21.70 -31.23 0.52
N VAL A 120 -21.27 -32.32 -0.12
CA VAL A 120 -20.23 -32.27 -1.16
C VAL A 120 -20.71 -31.45 -2.36
N ALA A 121 -21.97 -31.59 -2.77
CA ALA A 121 -22.55 -30.79 -3.85
C ALA A 121 -22.59 -29.30 -3.50
N GLU A 122 -22.97 -28.94 -2.27
CA GLU A 122 -22.99 -27.56 -1.78
C GLU A 122 -21.58 -26.95 -1.74
N ILE A 123 -20.56 -27.70 -1.30
CA ILE A 123 -19.16 -27.26 -1.32
C ILE A 123 -18.67 -27.06 -2.75
N GLN A 124 -18.98 -27.98 -3.65
CA GLN A 124 -18.60 -27.87 -5.07
C GLN A 124 -19.26 -26.67 -5.74
N GLU A 125 -20.54 -26.42 -5.45
CA GLU A 125 -21.26 -25.25 -5.94
C GLU A 125 -20.67 -23.95 -5.38
N LEU A 126 -20.37 -23.90 -4.08
CA LEU A 126 -19.71 -22.76 -3.45
C LEU A 126 -18.34 -22.50 -4.08
N ALA A 127 -17.53 -23.53 -4.30
CA ALA A 127 -16.22 -23.40 -4.94
C ALA A 127 -16.35 -22.92 -6.39
N ALA A 128 -17.30 -23.44 -7.16
CA ALA A 128 -17.55 -23.00 -8.53
C ALA A 128 -18.02 -21.53 -8.60
N ASN A 129 -18.87 -21.11 -7.67
CA ASN A 129 -19.32 -19.72 -7.56
C ASN A 129 -18.17 -18.82 -7.11
N PHE A 130 -17.34 -19.26 -6.16
CA PHE A 130 -16.15 -18.56 -5.71
C PHE A 130 -15.19 -18.27 -6.86
N TYR A 131 -14.82 -19.25 -7.69
CA TYR A 131 -13.91 -19.02 -8.81
C TYR A 131 -14.48 -18.02 -9.83
N ARG A 132 -15.79 -18.11 -10.13
CA ARG A 132 -16.45 -17.18 -11.06
C ARG A 132 -16.50 -15.76 -10.50
N GLU A 133 -16.83 -15.62 -9.23
CA GLU A 133 -16.87 -14.32 -8.54
C GLU A 133 -15.47 -13.75 -8.34
N LEU A 134 -14.45 -14.59 -8.14
CA LEU A 134 -13.06 -14.19 -8.01
C LEU A 134 -12.54 -13.52 -9.29
N ASP A 135 -12.82 -14.08 -10.47
CA ASP A 135 -12.40 -13.46 -11.74
C ASP A 135 -13.06 -12.09 -11.95
N VAL A 136 -14.35 -11.98 -11.65
CA VAL A 136 -15.11 -10.72 -11.75
C VAL A 136 -14.57 -9.70 -10.73
N TYR A 137 -14.33 -10.14 -9.50
CA TYR A 137 -13.77 -9.32 -8.43
C TYR A 137 -12.35 -8.86 -8.73
N ALA A 138 -11.49 -9.75 -9.23
CA ALA A 138 -10.12 -9.43 -9.64
C ALA A 138 -10.12 -8.43 -10.80
N ALA A 139 -11.00 -8.61 -11.79
CA ALA A 139 -11.14 -7.65 -12.90
C ALA A 139 -11.68 -6.30 -12.42
N ALA A 140 -12.66 -6.27 -11.53
CA ALA A 140 -13.20 -5.05 -10.94
C ALA A 140 -12.14 -4.32 -10.10
N THR A 141 -11.40 -5.06 -9.26
CA THR A 141 -10.30 -4.54 -8.45
C THR A 141 -9.19 -3.97 -9.34
N LYS A 142 -8.80 -4.68 -10.41
CA LYS A 142 -7.82 -4.18 -11.37
C LYS A 142 -8.28 -2.89 -12.06
N ARG A 143 -9.56 -2.78 -12.44
CA ARG A 143 -10.10 -1.52 -13.00
C ARG A 143 -10.09 -0.42 -11.96
N ALA A 144 -10.47 -0.73 -10.72
CA ALA A 144 -10.50 0.25 -9.64
C ALA A 144 -9.11 0.80 -9.34
N LEU A 145 -8.11 -0.09 -9.26
CA LEU A 145 -6.71 0.29 -9.09
C LEU A 145 -6.23 1.21 -10.22
N ASN A 146 -6.63 0.97 -11.46
CA ASN A 146 -6.20 1.79 -12.59
C ASN A 146 -6.96 3.12 -12.75
N THR A 147 -7.93 3.43 -11.89
CA THR A 147 -8.61 4.73 -11.94
C THR A 147 -7.62 5.83 -11.57
N PRO A 148 -7.37 6.82 -12.46
CA PRO A 148 -6.50 7.93 -12.12
C PRO A 148 -7.09 8.75 -10.98
N THR A 149 -6.25 9.17 -10.06
CA THR A 149 -6.60 10.04 -8.94
C THR A 149 -5.62 11.19 -8.85
N ASP A 150 -6.13 12.38 -8.58
CA ASP A 150 -5.31 13.58 -8.46
C ASP A 150 -5.32 14.07 -7.01
N GLY A 151 -4.16 14.54 -6.55
CA GLY A 151 -4.01 15.30 -5.31
C GLY A 151 -3.51 16.69 -5.62
N THR A 152 -4.00 17.70 -4.90
CA THR A 152 -3.68 19.11 -5.14
C THR A 152 -3.17 19.73 -3.84
N GLY A 153 -2.04 20.41 -3.91
CA GLY A 153 -1.54 21.13 -2.74
C GLY A 153 -2.53 22.21 -2.27
N PRO A 154 -2.47 22.66 -1.00
CA PRO A 154 -3.38 23.65 -0.43
C PRO A 154 -3.49 24.95 -1.24
N ASN A 155 -2.39 25.37 -1.88
CA ASN A 155 -2.31 26.58 -2.69
C ASN A 155 -2.64 26.34 -4.17
N LYS A 156 -2.91 25.08 -4.56
CA LYS A 156 -3.19 24.66 -5.94
C LYS A 156 -2.05 24.92 -6.91
N THR A 157 -0.83 25.05 -6.40
CA THR A 157 0.39 25.27 -7.18
C THR A 157 1.10 23.96 -7.49
N VAL A 158 0.78 22.87 -6.78
CA VAL A 158 1.26 21.52 -7.06
C VAL A 158 0.09 20.58 -7.27
N VAL A 159 0.13 19.78 -8.33
CA VAL A 159 -0.81 18.69 -8.61
C VAL A 159 -0.03 17.40 -8.79
N VAL A 160 -0.38 16.37 -8.02
CA VAL A 160 0.15 15.01 -8.19
C VAL A 160 -0.90 14.15 -8.86
N HIS A 161 -0.51 13.49 -9.94
CA HIS A 161 -1.31 12.50 -10.64
C HIS A 161 -0.87 11.11 -10.19
N MET A 162 -1.82 10.28 -9.76
CA MET A 162 -1.58 8.90 -9.36
C MET A 162 -2.48 7.93 -10.12
N SER A 163 -1.97 6.73 -10.36
CA SER A 163 -2.74 5.60 -10.87
C SER A 163 -2.17 4.31 -10.32
N ALA A 164 -3.02 3.39 -9.87
CA ALA A 164 -2.63 2.11 -9.28
C ALA A 164 -1.62 2.24 -8.12
N GLY A 165 -1.77 3.28 -7.30
CA GLY A 165 -0.87 3.56 -6.18
C GLY A 165 0.51 4.10 -6.58
N ARG A 166 0.73 4.39 -7.85
CA ARG A 166 1.98 4.95 -8.38
C ARG A 166 1.77 6.38 -8.86
N ILE A 167 2.80 7.21 -8.73
CA ILE A 167 2.79 8.56 -9.30
C ILE A 167 3.02 8.45 -10.80
N THR A 168 2.11 9.03 -11.58
CA THR A 168 2.22 9.11 -13.05
C THR A 168 2.76 10.46 -13.52
N GLY A 169 2.67 11.49 -12.67
CA GLY A 169 3.25 12.79 -12.93
C GLY A 169 3.04 13.76 -11.78
N ILE A 170 3.87 14.78 -11.71
CA ILE A 170 3.75 15.90 -10.78
C ILE A 170 3.85 17.18 -11.61
N THR A 171 2.83 18.03 -11.51
CA THR A 171 2.81 19.35 -12.13
C THR A 171 3.06 20.39 -11.05
N ILE A 172 4.08 21.22 -11.24
CA ILE A 172 4.42 22.32 -10.33
C ILE A 172 4.31 23.63 -11.11
N ASP A 173 3.55 24.59 -10.59
CA ASP A 173 3.45 25.95 -11.15
C ASP A 173 4.83 26.61 -11.10
N ALA A 174 5.42 26.81 -12.29
CA ALA A 174 6.76 27.33 -12.42
C ALA A 174 6.91 28.79 -11.97
N ASP A 175 5.87 29.62 -12.11
CA ASP A 175 5.94 31.02 -11.71
C ASP A 175 5.92 31.15 -10.19
N TRP A 176 5.09 30.33 -9.52
CA TRP A 176 5.11 30.22 -8.07
C TRP A 176 6.45 29.65 -7.56
N ALA A 177 6.90 28.53 -8.14
CA ALA A 177 8.06 27.80 -7.64
C ALA A 177 9.36 28.63 -7.68
N ARG A 178 9.51 29.56 -8.64
CA ARG A 178 10.64 30.49 -8.69
C ARG A 178 10.72 31.48 -7.53
N SER A 179 9.60 31.69 -6.82
CA SER A 179 9.52 32.65 -5.71
C SER A 179 9.33 31.99 -4.35
N ALA A 180 8.94 30.71 -4.34
CA ALA A 180 8.68 29.94 -3.13
C ALA A 180 10.00 29.45 -2.51
N ARG A 181 10.04 29.39 -1.18
CA ARG A 181 11.14 28.77 -0.45
C ARG A 181 11.09 27.26 -0.62
N TYR A 182 12.23 26.59 -0.57
CA TYR A 182 12.30 25.12 -0.65
C TYR A 182 11.38 24.42 0.36
N THR A 183 11.25 24.94 1.59
CA THR A 183 10.34 24.39 2.61
C THR A 183 8.88 24.48 2.21
N GLU A 184 8.48 25.56 1.54
CA GLU A 184 7.12 25.75 1.03
C GLU A 184 6.85 24.75 -0.09
N VAL A 185 7.79 24.62 -1.03
CA VAL A 185 7.73 23.64 -2.14
C VAL A 185 7.62 22.22 -1.61
N SER A 186 8.49 21.81 -0.67
CA SER A 186 8.43 20.52 0.02
C SER A 186 7.07 20.27 0.68
N SER A 187 6.54 21.24 1.42
CA SER A 187 5.27 21.11 2.14
C SER A 187 4.06 21.00 1.20
N GLU A 188 4.09 21.72 0.07
CA GLU A 188 3.03 21.71 -0.93
C GLU A 188 3.02 20.37 -1.68
N ILE A 189 4.19 19.85 -2.05
CA ILE A 189 4.36 18.52 -2.66
C ILE A 189 3.88 17.43 -1.71
N LEU A 190 4.31 17.46 -0.44
CA LEU A 190 3.87 16.51 0.57
C LEU A 190 2.34 16.50 0.73
N SER A 191 1.74 17.68 0.82
CA SER A 191 0.29 17.82 0.97
C SER A 191 -0.46 17.28 -0.26
N ALA A 192 0.05 17.55 -1.47
CA ALA A 192 -0.52 17.04 -2.71
C ALA A 192 -0.40 15.50 -2.80
N LEU A 193 0.76 14.93 -2.42
CA LEU A 193 0.96 13.48 -2.34
C LEU A 193 -0.03 12.81 -1.40
N GLN A 194 -0.14 13.32 -0.17
CA GLN A 194 -1.07 12.77 0.82
C GLN A 194 -2.53 12.89 0.36
N GLN A 195 -2.90 13.98 -0.33
CA GLN A 195 -4.24 14.07 -0.90
C GLN A 195 -4.45 13.02 -1.99
N ALA A 196 -3.50 12.85 -2.91
CA ALA A 196 -3.61 11.86 -3.98
C ALA A 196 -3.74 10.43 -3.42
N GLN A 197 -2.97 10.09 -2.38
CA GLN A 197 -3.08 8.81 -1.67
C GLN A 197 -4.46 8.62 -1.03
N ARG A 198 -4.98 9.64 -0.32
CA ARG A 198 -6.32 9.60 0.28
C ARG A 198 -7.44 9.43 -0.74
N GLU A 199 -7.35 10.11 -1.89
CA GLU A 199 -8.30 9.94 -2.98
C GLU A 199 -8.20 8.53 -3.59
N GLY A 200 -6.99 8.01 -3.75
CA GLY A 200 -6.74 6.63 -4.15
C GLY A 200 -7.39 5.62 -3.21
N ASP A 201 -7.24 5.78 -1.89
CA ASP A 201 -7.85 4.92 -0.87
C ASP A 201 -9.37 4.99 -0.88
N ARG A 202 -9.92 6.20 -1.03
CA ARG A 202 -11.36 6.40 -1.15
C ARG A 202 -11.92 5.73 -2.41
N ALA A 203 -11.25 5.89 -3.55
CA ALA A 203 -11.62 5.25 -4.81
C ALA A 203 -11.58 3.72 -4.69
N ARG A 204 -10.52 3.16 -4.06
CA ARG A 204 -10.42 1.72 -3.78
C ARG A 204 -11.56 1.22 -2.91
N SER A 205 -11.85 1.92 -1.82
CA SER A 205 -12.87 1.51 -0.84
C SER A 205 -14.30 1.58 -1.39
N GLN A 206 -14.57 2.45 -2.36
CA GLN A 206 -15.91 2.63 -2.93
C GLN A 206 -16.25 1.65 -4.05
N GLN A 207 -15.26 1.05 -4.71
CA GLN A 207 -15.48 0.48 -6.05
C GLN A 207 -15.74 -1.03 -6.12
N VAL A 208 -15.45 -1.83 -5.08
CA VAL A 208 -15.69 -3.28 -5.16
C VAL A 208 -16.20 -3.88 -3.85
N PRO A 209 -17.52 -4.07 -3.69
CA PRO A 209 -18.06 -4.91 -2.64
C PRO A 209 -17.45 -6.31 -2.71
N VAL A 210 -17.03 -6.86 -1.57
CA VAL A 210 -16.55 -8.25 -1.51
C VAL A 210 -17.72 -9.17 -1.88
N PRO A 211 -17.58 -10.03 -2.90
CA PRO A 211 -18.63 -10.95 -3.29
C PRO A 211 -19.00 -11.88 -2.13
N PRO A 212 -20.29 -12.24 -1.98
CA PRO A 212 -20.77 -13.02 -0.84
C PRO A 212 -20.11 -14.40 -0.75
N SER A 213 -19.72 -15.03 -1.87
CA SER A 213 -19.01 -16.32 -1.81
C SER A 213 -17.59 -16.20 -1.24
N ILE A 214 -16.89 -15.10 -1.54
CA ILE A 214 -15.55 -14.80 -1.00
C ILE A 214 -15.65 -14.53 0.50
N ALA A 215 -16.60 -13.67 0.91
CA ALA A 215 -16.84 -13.38 2.32
C ALA A 215 -17.19 -14.65 3.10
N ARG A 216 -18.03 -15.52 2.50
CA ARG A 216 -18.40 -16.80 3.10
C ARG A 216 -17.20 -17.74 3.22
N LEU A 217 -16.35 -17.83 2.19
CA LEU A 217 -15.15 -18.67 2.24
C LEU A 217 -14.15 -18.16 3.28
N GLN A 218 -13.98 -16.85 3.41
CA GLN A 218 -13.15 -16.24 4.48
C GLN A 218 -13.69 -16.58 5.88
N GLU A 219 -15.00 -16.51 6.07
CA GLU A 219 -15.65 -16.91 7.33
C GLU A 219 -15.39 -18.39 7.64
N LEU A 220 -15.50 -19.27 6.65
CA LEU A 220 -15.22 -20.70 6.79
C LEU A 220 -13.75 -21.01 7.11
N VAL A 221 -12.81 -20.27 6.51
CA VAL A 221 -11.38 -20.40 6.79
C VAL A 221 -11.03 -19.85 8.17
N SER A 222 -11.72 -18.80 8.62
CA SER A 222 -11.47 -18.15 9.93
C SER A 222 -12.05 -18.94 11.10
N ASP A 223 -13.11 -19.72 10.90
CA ASP A 223 -13.66 -20.64 11.91
C ASP A 223 -13.91 -22.05 11.33
N PRO A 224 -12.85 -22.88 11.23
CA PRO A 224 -12.96 -24.26 10.75
C PRO A 224 -13.89 -25.12 11.63
N GLN A 225 -14.04 -24.79 12.92
CA GLN A 225 -14.87 -25.54 13.87
C GLN A 225 -16.36 -25.22 13.69
N ALA A 226 -16.72 -23.97 13.38
CA ALA A 226 -18.08 -23.64 12.96
C ALA A 226 -18.44 -24.37 11.66
N PHE A 227 -17.49 -24.47 10.71
CA PHE A 227 -17.71 -25.22 9.48
C PHE A 227 -17.99 -26.70 9.75
N VAL A 228 -17.12 -27.40 10.50
CA VAL A 228 -17.30 -28.82 10.82
C VAL A 228 -18.64 -29.09 11.53
N ARG A 229 -19.06 -28.21 12.45
CA ARG A 229 -20.37 -28.28 13.11
C ARG A 229 -21.52 -28.10 12.13
N GLN A 230 -21.39 -27.19 11.17
CA GLN A 230 -22.40 -26.93 10.15
C GLN A 230 -22.53 -28.09 9.15
N LEU A 231 -21.47 -28.88 8.95
CA LEU A 231 -21.48 -30.10 8.15
C LEU A 231 -22.10 -31.31 8.88
N GLY A 232 -22.50 -31.16 10.15
CA GLY A 232 -23.06 -32.25 10.95
C GLY A 232 -22.05 -33.35 11.30
N LEU A 233 -20.76 -33.00 11.35
CA LEU A 233 -19.64 -33.91 11.63
C LEU A 233 -19.12 -33.79 13.08
N ALA A 234 -19.88 -33.13 13.96
CA ALA A 234 -19.52 -32.86 15.36
C ALA A 234 -20.45 -33.56 16.35
#